data_AF-A0A2D6PA82-F1
#
_entry.id   AF-A0A2D6PA82-F1
#
_cell.length_a   1.000
_cell.length_b   1.000
_cell.length_c   1.000
_cell.angle_alpha   90.00
_cell.angle_beta   90.00
_cell.angle_gamma   90.00
#
_symmetry.space_group_name_H-M   'P 1'
#
loop_
_entity.id
_entity.type
_entity.pdbx_description
1 polymer ?
#
loop_
_entity_poly.entity_id
_entity_poly.type
_entity_poly.pdbx_seq_one_letter_code
_entity_poly.pdbx_strand_id
1 'polypeptide(L)'
;MKVTKKPTVLFERFPYRYVECGTLETNGMPDYRIQKANEYTKRYSDMYLLDNQMQLLTAIDDFEYTKWLDPERVPCYIKDSVSSQN
;
A
#
# COMPACT_ATOMS: atom_id res chain seq x y z
N MET A 1 -9.73 -23.56 14.38
CA MET A 1 -9.25 -23.30 13.00
C MET A 1 -9.33 -21.80 12.76
N LYS A 2 -8.21 -21.10 12.49
CA LYS A 2 -8.26 -19.69 12.08
C LYS A 2 -8.84 -19.66 10.66
N VAL A 3 -10.04 -19.10 10.50
CA VAL A 3 -10.62 -18.90 9.16
C VAL A 3 -9.82 -17.78 8.51
N THR A 4 -8.87 -18.12 7.64
CA THR A 4 -8.13 -17.12 6.86
C THR A 4 -9.06 -16.58 5.78
N LYS A 5 -9.69 -15.43 6.04
CA LYS A 5 -10.54 -14.73 5.07
C LYS A 5 -9.64 -14.28 3.91
N LYS A 6 -10.06 -14.57 2.67
CA LYS A 6 -9.34 -14.11 1.47
C LYS A 6 -9.38 -12.58 1.43
N PRO A 7 -8.26 -11.88 1.15
CA PRO A 7 -8.25 -10.44 1.03
C PRO A 7 -9.21 -9.97 -0.07
N THR A 8 -10.02 -8.95 0.24
CA THR A 8 -10.86 -8.26 -0.74
C THR A 8 -10.03 -7.15 -1.37
N VAL A 9 -9.87 -7.16 -2.69
CA VAL A 9 -9.17 -6.07 -3.40
C VAL A 9 -10.10 -4.88 -3.52
N LEU A 10 -9.68 -3.73 -3.00
CA LEU A 10 -10.43 -2.47 -3.01
C LEU A 10 -10.03 -1.62 -4.22
N PHE A 11 -8.73 -1.58 -4.53
CA PHE A 11 -8.18 -0.83 -5.66
C PHE A 11 -6.88 -1.49 -6.13
N GLU A 12 -6.55 -1.37 -7.42
CA GLU A 12 -5.33 -1.91 -7.99
C GLU A 12 -4.64 -0.89 -8.87
N ARG A 13 -3.33 -0.71 -8.66
CA ARG A 13 -2.45 0.12 -9.48
C ARG A 13 -1.06 -0.49 -9.47
N PHE A 14 -0.76 -1.29 -10.50
CA PHE A 14 0.50 -2.02 -10.61
C PHE A 14 1.73 -1.12 -10.33
N PRO A 15 2.68 -1.56 -9.48
CA PRO A 15 2.84 -2.90 -8.89
C PRO A 15 2.10 -3.13 -7.57
N TYR A 16 1.22 -2.22 -7.14
CA TYR A 16 0.54 -2.28 -5.85
C TYR A 16 -0.95 -2.59 -5.98
N ARG A 17 -1.52 -3.17 -4.92
CA ARG A 17 -2.96 -3.27 -4.73
C ARG A 17 -3.32 -3.03 -3.27
N TYR A 18 -4.50 -2.50 -3.05
CA TYR A 18 -5.01 -2.11 -1.74
C TYR A 18 -6.11 -3.07 -1.35
N VAL A 19 -6.02 -3.67 -0.16
CA VAL A 19 -6.89 -4.76 0.25
C VAL A 19 -7.47 -4.57 1.65
N GLU A 20 -8.64 -5.15 1.87
CA GLU A 20 -9.22 -5.37 3.20
C GLU A 20 -9.09 -6.85 3.58
N CYS A 21 -8.48 -7.11 4.74
CA CYS A 21 -8.18 -8.43 5.28
C CYS A 21 -9.10 -8.81 6.46
N GLY A 22 -10.36 -8.35 6.44
CA GLY A 22 -11.30 -8.56 7.53
C GLY A 22 -11.12 -7.51 8.62
N THR A 23 -11.23 -7.92 9.89
CA THR A 23 -11.19 -7.02 11.05
C THR A 23 -10.07 -7.41 12.00
N LEU A 24 -9.38 -6.42 12.56
CA LEU A 24 -8.34 -6.60 13.57
C LEU A 24 -8.94 -7.09 14.88
N GLU A 25 -8.37 -8.14 15.46
CA GLU A 25 -8.84 -8.71 16.75
C GLU A 25 -8.68 -7.72 17.92
N THR A 26 -7.74 -6.79 17.83
CA THR A 26 -7.39 -5.86 18.93
C THR A 26 -8.39 -4.71 19.10
N ASN A 27 -8.98 -4.20 18.02
CA ASN A 27 -9.84 -3.02 18.06
C ASN A 27 -11.15 -3.16 17.26
N GLY A 28 -11.37 -4.29 16.59
CA GLY A 28 -12.56 -4.55 15.77
C GLY A 28 -12.64 -3.73 14.48
N MET A 29 -11.63 -2.92 14.16
CA MET A 29 -11.59 -2.10 12.96
C MET A 29 -11.16 -2.92 11.74
N PRO A 30 -11.51 -2.50 10.51
CA PRO A 30 -11.02 -3.16 9.31
C PRO A 30 -9.50 -3.19 9.22
N ASP A 31 -8.95 -4.33 8.80
CA ASP A 31 -7.53 -4.54 8.55
C ASP A 31 -7.22 -4.16 7.09
N TYR A 32 -6.60 -3.00 6.89
CA TYR A 32 -6.23 -2.51 5.56
C TYR A 32 -4.75 -2.76 5.30
N ARG A 33 -4.43 -3.27 4.09
CA ARG A 33 -3.05 -3.56 3.70
C ARG A 33 -2.77 -3.11 2.28
N ILE A 34 -1.53 -2.71 2.03
CA ILE A 34 -0.98 -2.57 0.68
C ILE A 34 -0.21 -3.85 0.37
N GLN A 35 -0.50 -4.46 -0.78
CA GLN A 35 0.24 -5.61 -1.28
C GLN A 35 1.01 -5.23 -2.53
N LYS A 36 2.22 -5.77 -2.67
CA LYS A 36 3.08 -5.54 -3.83
C LYS A 36 3.26 -6.82 -4.63
N ALA A 37 3.22 -6.70 -5.95
CA ALA A 37 3.49 -7.80 -6.85
C ALA A 37 4.97 -8.20 -6.77
N ASN A 38 5.23 -9.48 -6.57
CA ASN A 38 6.56 -10.05 -6.69
C ASN A 38 6.78 -10.53 -8.14
N GLU A 39 7.81 -9.98 -8.79
CA GLU A 39 8.09 -10.25 -10.20
C GLU A 39 8.47 -11.72 -10.47
N TYR A 40 9.14 -12.38 -9.53
CA TYR A 40 9.60 -13.77 -9.69
C TYR A 40 8.49 -14.77 -9.40
N THR A 41 7.75 -14.59 -8.30
CA THR A 41 6.72 -15.55 -7.88
C THR A 41 5.36 -15.31 -8.54
N LYS A 42 5.18 -14.17 -9.22
CA LYS A 42 3.92 -13.72 -9.84
C LYS A 42 2.75 -13.69 -8.86
N ARG A 43 3.06 -13.41 -7.58
CA ARG A 43 2.09 -13.31 -6.48
C ARG A 43 2.23 -11.97 -5.78
N TYR A 44 1.13 -11.52 -5.20
CA TYR A 44 1.13 -10.35 -4.32
C TYR A 44 1.41 -10.78 -2.87
N SER A 45 2.23 -10.00 -2.19
CA SER A 45 2.55 -10.18 -0.77
C SER A 45 2.27 -8.89 0.00
N ASP A 46 1.94 -9.00 1.28
CA ASP A 46 1.75 -7.84 2.17
C ASP A 46 3.05 -7.02 2.23
N MET A 47 2.94 -5.74 1.86
CA MET A 47 4.04 -4.77 1.85
C MET A 47 3.95 -3.85 3.07
N TYR A 48 2.74 -3.35 3.36
CA TYR A 48 2.51 -2.37 4.41
C TYR A 48 1.14 -2.57 5.06
N LEU A 49 1.07 -2.44 6.39
CA LEU A 49 -0.17 -2.47 7.17
C LEU A 49 -0.60 -1.03 7.44
N LEU A 50 -1.82 -0.69 7.08
CA LEU A 50 -2.36 0.66 7.24
C LEU A 50 -3.05 0.78 8.60
N ASP A 51 -2.83 1.89 9.29
CA ASP A 51 -3.37 2.13 10.63
C ASP A 51 -4.89 2.36 10.64
N ASN A 52 -5.43 2.97 9.58
CA ASN A 52 -6.85 3.30 9.49
C ASN A 52 -7.31 3.56 8.04
N GLN A 53 -8.62 3.76 7.87
CA GLN A 53 -9.24 4.04 6.58
C GLN A 53 -8.73 5.34 5.94
N MET A 54 -8.40 6.38 6.71
CA MET A 54 -7.88 7.61 6.11
C MET A 54 -6.52 7.38 5.47
N GLN A 55 -5.63 6.60 6.10
CA GLN A 55 -4.34 6.28 5.51
C GLN A 55 -4.49 5.46 4.21
N LEU A 56 -5.45 4.53 4.17
CA LEU A 56 -5.81 3.81 2.95
C LEU A 56 -6.20 4.76 1.82
N LEU A 57 -7.14 5.68 2.10
CA LEU A 57 -7.64 6.62 1.10
C LEU A 57 -6.51 7.54 0.60
N THR A 58 -5.67 8.06 1.48
CA THR A 58 -4.49 8.85 1.09
C THR A 58 -3.55 8.06 0.18
N ALA A 59 -3.31 6.78 0.46
CA ALA A 59 -2.45 5.94 -0.36
C ALA A 59 -3.05 5.63 -1.76
N ILE A 60 -4.38 5.54 -1.84
CA ILE A 60 -5.10 5.37 -3.11
C ILE A 60 -5.04 6.66 -3.93
N ASP A 61 -5.27 7.81 -3.29
CA ASP A 61 -5.34 9.12 -3.95
C ASP A 61 -3.95 9.65 -4.35
N ASP A 62 -2.93 9.44 -3.53
CA ASP A 62 -1.53 9.82 -3.78
C ASP A 62 -0.64 8.59 -3.99
N PHE A 63 -0.28 8.34 -5.25
CA PHE A 63 0.61 7.23 -5.60
C PHE A 63 2.05 7.43 -5.13
N GLU A 64 2.51 8.68 -5.02
CA GLU A 64 3.85 8.97 -4.49
C GLU A 64 3.91 8.62 -2.99
N TYR A 65 2.80 8.77 -2.26
CA TYR A 65 2.69 8.31 -0.87
C TYR A 65 2.82 6.79 -0.78
N THR A 66 2.17 6.04 -1.66
CA THR A 66 2.33 4.57 -1.71
C THR A 66 3.76 4.14 -1.99
N LYS A 67 4.47 4.83 -2.88
CA LYS A 67 5.91 4.57 -3.12
C LYS A 67 6.76 4.92 -1.89
N TRP A 68 6.42 5.98 -1.16
CA TRP A 68 7.12 6.39 0.06
C TRP A 68 6.98 5.34 1.18
N LEU A 69 5.84 4.67 1.27
CA LEU A 69 5.60 3.56 2.20
C LEU A 69 6.33 2.26 1.83
N ASP A 70 6.85 2.15 0.61
CA ASP A 70 7.50 0.92 0.13
C ASP A 70 8.87 0.71 0.81
N PRO A 71 9.08 -0.42 1.51
CA PRO A 71 10.35 -0.71 2.18
C PRO A 71 11.53 -0.83 1.21
N GLU A 72 11.30 -1.04 -0.09
CA GLU A 72 12.33 -1.02 -1.12
C GLU A 72 12.83 0.39 -1.47
N ARG A 73 12.30 1.44 -0.83
CA ARG A 73 12.70 2.84 -1.02
C ARG A 73 12.58 3.29 -2.48
N VAL A 74 11.46 2.95 -3.09
CA VAL A 74 11.13 3.36 -4.46
C VAL A 74 11.19 4.90 -4.54
N PRO A 75 11.85 5.48 -5.56
CA PRO A 75 11.91 6.92 -5.72
C PRO A 75 10.50 7.53 -5.75
N CYS A 76 10.25 8.46 -4.83
CA CYS A 76 8.97 9.12 -4.63
C CYS A 76 9.17 10.62 -4.40
N TYR A 77 8.17 11.42 -4.75
CA TYR A 77 8.18 12.87 -4.59
C TYR A 77 9.44 13.55 -5.16
N ILE A 78 9.93 13.05 -6.30
CA ILE A 78 11.08 13.61 -6.98
C ILE A 78 10.71 15.01 -7.46
N LYS A 79 11.39 16.02 -6.94
CA LYS A 79 11.27 17.40 -7.39
C LYS A 79 12.23 17.65 -8.54
N ASP A 80 11.82 18.48 -9.50
CA ASP A 80 12.73 18.97 -10.53
C ASP A 80 13.87 19.76 -9.89
N SER A 81 15.10 19.54 -10.35
CA SER A 81 16.24 20.36 -9.96
C SER A 81 16.12 21.74 -10.59
N VAL A 82 15.76 22.74 -9.79
CA VAL A 82 15.83 24.14 -10.21
C VAL A 82 17.28 24.61 -10.05
N SER A 83 18.00 24.80 -11.14
CA SER A 83 19.25 25.57 -11.12
C SER A 83 18.91 27.06 -11.07
N SER A 84 19.55 27.80 -10.16
CA SER A 84 19.50 29.27 -10.20
C SER A 84 20.11 29.70 -11.53
N GLN A 85 19.35 30.35 -12.40
CA GLN A 85 19.94 31.09 -13.50
C GLN A 85 20.57 32.36 -12.89
N ASN A 86 21.89 32.28 -12.66
CA ASN A 86 22.83 33.35 -12.31
C ASN A 86 22.36 34.42 -11.32
#